data_AF-A0A7W1UZM0-F1
#
_entry.id   AF-A0A7W1UZM0-F1
#
_cell.length_a   1.000
_cell.length_b   1.000
_cell.length_c   1.000
_cell.angle_alpha   90.00
_cell.angle_beta   90.00
_cell.angle_gamma   90.00
#
_symmetry.space_group_name_H-M   'P 1'
#
loop_
_entity.id
_entity.type
_entity.pdbx_description
1 polymer ?
#
loop_
_entity_poly.entity_id
_entity_poly.type
_entity_poly.pdbx_seq_one_letter_code
_entity_poly.pdbx_strand_id
1 'polypeptide(L)'
;MKNTKRSITLKVISGYILLTALAVFAVWFIYGQIQTISSDTEVNNRNNQKLFLITEAATKLFIAEGISKEIIQNQNVNDLPFFKAEIDSVGILIDSLKTLSQEAKMKRELDSVSTLLQFKTRNLEELLELRARGTTESYYAKVINRLQKVDDYFEDDSNLDPLVRRAL
;
A
#
# COMPACT_ATOMS: atom_id res chain seq x y z
N MET A 1 75.86 31.91 -4.35
CA MET A 1 74.67 32.45 -5.05
C MET A 1 73.53 31.43 -4.90
N LYS A 2 72.45 31.74 -4.17
CA LYS A 2 71.35 30.80 -3.90
C LYS A 2 70.39 30.73 -5.10
N ASN A 3 70.21 29.52 -5.64
CA ASN A 3 69.40 29.24 -6.83
C ASN A 3 67.89 29.44 -6.57
N THR A 4 67.45 30.69 -6.68
CA THR A 4 66.06 31.16 -6.45
C THR A 4 65.03 30.56 -7.43
N LYS A 5 65.44 30.13 -8.63
CA LYS A 5 64.51 29.56 -9.63
C LYS A 5 63.92 28.20 -9.25
N ARG A 6 64.58 27.38 -8.41
CA ARG A 6 64.08 26.06 -7.98
C ARG A 6 62.94 26.13 -6.96
N SER A 7 62.87 27.16 -6.12
CA SER A 7 61.83 27.26 -5.07
C SER A 7 60.46 27.63 -5.64
N ILE A 8 60.43 28.39 -6.73
CA ILE A 8 59.18 28.76 -7.43
C ILE A 8 58.57 27.53 -8.10
N THR A 9 59.39 26.72 -8.80
CA THR A 9 58.92 25.49 -9.45
C THR A 9 58.42 24.46 -8.43
N LEU A 10 59.08 24.34 -7.27
CA LEU A 10 58.65 23.45 -6.18
C LEU A 10 57.30 23.85 -5.57
N LYS A 11 57.04 25.16 -5.40
CA LYS A 11 55.74 25.67 -4.92
C LYS A 11 54.58 25.34 -5.88
N VAL A 12 54.86 25.38 -7.18
CA VAL A 12 53.85 25.06 -8.21
C VAL A 12 53.54 23.56 -8.21
N ILE A 13 54.59 22.71 -8.18
CA ILE A 13 54.43 21.25 -8.14
C ILE A 13 53.68 20.80 -6.89
N SER A 14 53.93 21.41 -5.73
CA SER A 14 53.17 21.07 -4.51
C SER A 14 51.68 21.39 -4.62
N GLY A 15 51.31 22.45 -5.33
CA GLY A 15 49.91 22.80 -5.58
C GLY A 15 49.19 21.78 -6.46
N TYR A 16 49.87 21.30 -7.50
CA TYR A 16 49.32 20.24 -8.37
C TYR A 16 49.18 18.91 -7.64
N ILE A 17 50.15 18.51 -6.82
CA ILE A 17 50.06 17.29 -6.01
C ILE A 17 48.88 17.37 -5.04
N LEU A 18 48.68 18.52 -4.42
CA LEU A 18 47.55 18.76 -3.52
C LEU A 18 46.21 18.65 -4.27
N LEU A 19 46.11 19.26 -5.45
CA LEU A 19 44.93 19.16 -6.32
C LEU A 19 44.63 17.72 -6.71
N THR A 20 45.64 16.96 -7.11
CA THR A 20 45.48 15.54 -7.46
C THR A 20 45.03 14.70 -6.27
N ALA A 21 45.63 14.91 -5.09
CA ALA A 21 45.24 14.20 -3.88
C ALA A 21 43.78 14.49 -3.49
N LEU A 22 43.34 15.75 -3.62
CA LEU A 22 41.98 16.17 -3.32
C LEU A 22 40.96 15.57 -4.31
N ALA A 23 41.33 15.50 -5.59
CA ALA A 23 40.51 14.84 -6.61
C ALA A 23 40.35 13.34 -6.35
N VAL A 24 41.44 12.63 -6.01
CA VAL A 24 41.39 11.20 -5.66
C VAL A 24 40.55 10.97 -4.41
N PHE A 25 40.72 11.81 -3.39
CA PHE A 25 39.92 11.75 -2.16
C PHE A 25 38.43 11.97 -2.43
N ALA A 26 38.08 12.96 -3.26
CA ALA A 26 36.70 13.22 -3.65
C ALA A 26 36.06 12.02 -4.38
N VAL A 27 36.77 11.42 -5.34
CA VAL A 27 36.31 10.22 -6.06
C VAL A 27 36.09 9.06 -5.09
N TRP A 28 37.04 8.81 -4.18
CA TRP A 28 36.92 7.75 -3.18
C TRP A 28 35.77 7.98 -2.19
N PHE A 29 35.60 9.21 -1.71
CA PHE A 29 34.54 9.61 -0.80
C PHE A 29 33.15 9.44 -1.43
N ILE A 30 32.98 9.86 -2.68
CA ILE A 30 31.73 9.69 -3.44
C ILE A 30 31.46 8.20 -3.70
N TYR A 31 32.48 7.42 -4.07
CA TYR A 31 32.35 5.98 -4.28
C TYR A 31 31.86 5.23 -3.03
N GLY A 32 32.30 5.66 -1.84
CA GLY A 32 31.86 5.09 -0.56
C GLY A 32 30.40 5.40 -0.18
N GLN A 33 29.85 6.54 -0.64
CA GLN A 33 28.45 6.92 -0.37
C GLN A 33 27.44 6.37 -1.39
N ILE A 34 27.88 5.90 -2.55
CA ILE A 34 26.97 5.32 -3.55
C ILE A 34 26.20 4.10 -2.99
N GLN A 35 26.82 3.31 -2.10
CA GLN A 35 26.19 2.11 -1.53
C GLN A 35 25.11 2.42 -0.48
N THR A 36 25.25 3.48 0.30
CA THR A 36 24.24 3.90 1.29
C THR A 36 23.02 4.55 0.65
N ILE A 37 23.20 5.26 -0.47
CA ILE A 37 22.09 5.81 -1.26
C ILE A 37 21.24 4.69 -1.87
N SER A 38 21.87 3.59 -2.33
CA SER A 38 21.17 2.46 -2.94
C SER A 38 20.29 1.68 -1.96
N SER A 39 20.74 1.45 -0.71
CA SER A 39 19.95 0.76 0.31
C SER A 39 18.73 1.59 0.79
N ASP A 40 18.90 2.90 0.98
CA ASP A 40 17.78 3.78 1.38
C ASP A 40 16.77 3.97 0.24
N THR A 41 17.23 3.98 -1.01
CA THR A 41 16.37 4.03 -2.21
C THR A 41 15.55 2.76 -2.37
N GLU A 42 16.14 1.58 -2.13
CA GLU A 42 15.44 0.29 -2.25
C GLU A 42 14.35 0.13 -1.16
N VAL A 43 14.66 0.50 0.09
CA VAL A 43 13.69 0.48 1.20
C VAL A 43 12.55 1.48 0.95
N ASN A 44 12.86 2.71 0.52
CA ASN A 44 11.84 3.70 0.17
C ASN A 44 10.96 3.25 -1.00
N ASN A 45 11.53 2.60 -2.02
CA ASN A 45 10.76 2.06 -3.14
C ASN A 45 9.78 0.97 -2.68
N ARG A 46 10.21 0.06 -1.79
CA ARG A 46 9.32 -0.98 -1.24
C ARG A 46 8.20 -0.40 -0.37
N ASN A 47 8.48 0.65 0.40
CA ASN A 47 7.46 1.33 1.20
C ASN A 47 6.45 2.09 0.34
N ASN A 48 6.91 2.78 -0.71
CA ASN A 48 6.05 3.45 -1.67
C ASN A 48 5.16 2.45 -2.43
N GLN A 49 5.70 1.30 -2.82
CA GLN A 49 4.92 0.22 -3.43
C GLN A 49 3.83 -0.31 -2.48
N LYS A 50 4.15 -0.52 -1.21
CA LYS A 50 3.15 -0.92 -0.20
C LYS A 50 2.05 0.14 -0.05
N LEU A 51 2.42 1.41 0.08
CA LEU A 51 1.46 2.51 0.22
C LEU A 51 0.54 2.62 -1.00
N PHE A 52 1.11 2.49 -2.20
CA PHE A 52 0.36 2.48 -3.45
C PHE A 52 -0.69 1.36 -3.47
N LEU A 53 -0.27 0.12 -3.19
CA LEU A 53 -1.17 -1.03 -3.19
C LEU A 53 -2.26 -0.93 -2.10
N ILE A 54 -1.95 -0.37 -0.92
CA ILE A 54 -2.95 -0.08 0.13
C ILE A 54 -3.99 0.93 -0.38
N THR A 55 -3.52 2.02 -0.98
CA THR A 55 -4.39 3.11 -1.48
C THR A 55 -5.29 2.61 -2.60
N GLU A 56 -4.74 1.81 -3.50
CA GLU A 56 -5.49 1.19 -4.59
C GLU A 56 -6.53 0.21 -4.06
N ALA A 57 -6.17 -0.63 -3.09
CA ALA A 57 -7.09 -1.58 -2.46
C ALA A 57 -8.23 -0.85 -1.74
N ALA A 58 -7.92 0.21 -0.99
CA ALA A 58 -8.93 1.03 -0.30
C ALA A 58 -9.89 1.70 -1.29
N THR A 59 -9.36 2.25 -2.39
CA THR A 59 -10.16 2.90 -3.44
C THR A 59 -11.12 1.92 -4.10
N LYS A 60 -10.61 0.75 -4.50
CA LYS A 60 -11.42 -0.30 -5.14
C LYS A 60 -12.46 -0.88 -4.19
N LEU A 61 -12.13 -1.03 -2.91
CA LEU A 61 -13.07 -1.44 -1.89
C LEU A 61 -14.20 -0.41 -1.72
N PHE A 62 -13.87 0.88 -1.72
CA PHE A 62 -14.86 1.95 -1.68
C PHE A 62 -15.79 1.94 -2.90
N ILE A 63 -15.26 1.70 -4.11
CA ILE A 63 -16.05 1.55 -5.33
C ILE A 63 -16.98 0.34 -5.21
N ALA A 64 -16.45 -0.82 -4.80
CA ALA A 64 -17.25 -2.02 -4.58
C ALA A 64 -18.38 -1.77 -3.58
N GLU A 65 -18.14 -0.98 -2.55
CA GLU A 65 -19.15 -0.63 -1.57
C GLU A 65 -20.25 0.29 -2.12
N GLY A 66 -19.90 1.25 -2.95
CA GLY A 66 -20.90 2.04 -3.69
C GLY A 66 -21.81 1.15 -4.53
N ILE A 67 -21.22 0.20 -5.25
CA ILE A 67 -21.97 -0.76 -6.09
C ILE A 67 -22.85 -1.67 -5.21
N SER A 68 -22.33 -2.18 -4.09
CA SER A 68 -23.08 -3.06 -3.17
C SER A 68 -24.34 -2.35 -2.64
N LYS A 69 -24.20 -1.08 -2.22
CA LYS A 69 -25.29 -0.23 -1.75
C LYS A 69 -26.34 0.02 -2.84
N GLU A 70 -25.90 0.29 -4.06
CA GLU A 70 -26.78 0.49 -5.21
C GLU A 70 -27.58 -0.79 -5.54
N ILE A 71 -26.93 -1.96 -5.56
CA ILE A 71 -27.57 -3.27 -5.71
C ILE A 71 -28.63 -3.48 -4.62
N ILE A 72 -28.30 -3.18 -3.36
CA ILE A 72 -29.21 -3.38 -2.22
C ILE A 72 -30.40 -2.41 -2.29
N GLN A 73 -30.21 -1.16 -2.66
CA GLN A 73 -31.25 -0.14 -2.68
C GLN A 73 -32.16 -0.27 -3.91
N ASN A 74 -31.56 -0.34 -5.09
CA ASN A 74 -32.25 -0.22 -6.37
C ASN A 74 -32.51 -1.58 -7.04
N GLN A 75 -32.12 -2.68 -6.38
CA GLN A 75 -32.33 -4.05 -6.84
C GLN A 75 -31.67 -4.33 -8.21
N ASN A 76 -30.63 -3.56 -8.55
CA ASN A 76 -29.94 -3.69 -9.83
C ASN A 76 -28.97 -4.88 -9.82
N VAL A 77 -29.51 -6.09 -9.97
CA VAL A 77 -28.72 -7.34 -10.02
C VAL A 77 -27.69 -7.37 -11.16
N ASN A 78 -27.85 -6.52 -12.17
CA ASN A 78 -26.90 -6.42 -13.29
C ASN A 78 -25.54 -5.84 -12.86
N ASP A 79 -25.49 -5.19 -11.69
CA ASP A 79 -24.25 -4.61 -11.17
C ASP A 79 -23.42 -5.62 -10.35
N LEU A 80 -23.98 -6.79 -10.03
CA LEU A 80 -23.29 -7.84 -9.26
C LEU A 80 -21.96 -8.30 -9.89
N PRO A 81 -21.84 -8.48 -11.23
CA PRO A 81 -20.56 -8.78 -11.85
C PRO A 81 -19.50 -7.69 -11.64
N PHE A 82 -19.89 -6.42 -11.65
CA PHE A 82 -18.97 -5.30 -11.42
C PHE A 82 -18.52 -5.24 -9.97
N PHE A 83 -19.44 -5.45 -9.01
CA PHE A 83 -19.09 -5.62 -7.60
C PHE A 83 -18.04 -6.72 -7.40
N LYS A 84 -18.26 -7.91 -7.98
CA LYS A 84 -17.33 -9.04 -7.88
C LYS A 84 -15.96 -8.72 -8.48
N ALA A 85 -15.93 -8.08 -9.65
CA ALA A 85 -14.69 -7.70 -10.29
C ALA A 85 -13.83 -6.74 -9.44
N GLU A 86 -14.46 -5.79 -8.74
CA GLU A 86 -13.75 -4.90 -7.82
C GLU A 86 -13.27 -5.64 -6.56
N ILE A 87 -14.09 -6.54 -5.97
CA ILE A 87 -13.66 -7.36 -4.83
C ILE A 87 -12.50 -8.30 -5.21
N ASP A 88 -12.53 -8.90 -6.39
CA ASP A 88 -11.44 -9.75 -6.90
C ASP A 88 -10.15 -8.93 -7.09
N SER A 89 -10.27 -7.70 -7.61
CA SER A 89 -9.16 -6.77 -7.74
C SER A 89 -8.55 -6.42 -6.37
N VAL A 90 -9.39 -6.14 -5.36
CA VAL A 90 -8.93 -5.93 -3.97
C VAL A 90 -8.22 -7.19 -3.44
N GLY A 91 -8.71 -8.39 -3.74
CA GLY A 91 -8.07 -9.66 -3.39
C GLY A 91 -6.65 -9.79 -3.95
N ILE A 92 -6.46 -9.47 -5.23
CA ILE A 92 -5.14 -9.49 -5.89
C ILE A 92 -4.17 -8.50 -5.23
N LEU A 93 -4.65 -7.30 -4.88
CA LEU A 93 -3.84 -6.28 -4.20
C LEU A 93 -3.46 -6.71 -2.78
N ILE A 94 -4.38 -7.35 -2.05
CA ILE A 94 -4.12 -7.94 -0.73
C ILE A 94 -3.05 -9.02 -0.80
N ASP A 95 -3.15 -9.94 -1.78
CA ASP A 95 -2.15 -10.99 -1.95
C ASP A 95 -0.77 -10.42 -2.34
N SER A 96 -0.75 -9.39 -3.18
CA SER A 96 0.47 -8.64 -3.50
C SER A 96 1.08 -8.02 -2.23
N LEU A 97 0.25 -7.43 -1.36
CA LEU A 97 0.67 -6.92 -0.05
C LEU A 97 1.26 -8.01 0.85
N LYS A 98 0.66 -9.20 0.89
CA LYS A 98 1.15 -10.34 1.68
C LYS A 98 2.55 -10.77 1.24
N THR A 99 2.84 -10.74 -0.07
CA THR A 99 4.18 -11.09 -0.59
C THR A 99 5.23 -10.03 -0.24
N LEU A 100 4.84 -8.76 -0.21
CA LEU A 100 5.72 -7.64 0.17
C LEU A 100 5.91 -7.50 1.68
N SER A 101 5.02 -8.07 2.47
CA SER A 101 5.09 -8.07 3.93
C SER A 101 5.89 -9.25 4.45
N GLN A 102 6.84 -8.98 5.35
CA GLN A 102 7.61 -10.04 6.04
C GLN A 102 7.01 -10.37 7.41
N GLU A 103 6.16 -9.51 7.94
CA GLU A 103 5.62 -9.63 9.30
C GLU A 103 4.42 -10.59 9.35
N ALA A 104 4.49 -11.58 10.23
CA ALA A 104 3.41 -12.56 10.42
C ALA A 104 2.11 -11.93 10.96
N LYS A 105 2.20 -10.80 11.68
CA LYS A 105 1.01 -10.07 12.14
C LYS A 105 0.24 -9.47 10.95
N MET A 106 0.92 -8.70 10.11
CA MET A 106 0.33 -8.08 8.91
C MET A 106 -0.28 -9.13 7.97
N LYS A 107 0.38 -10.29 7.78
CA LYS A 107 -0.20 -11.38 6.96
C LYS A 107 -1.53 -11.90 7.52
N ARG A 108 -1.62 -12.10 8.84
CA ARG A 108 -2.86 -12.55 9.50
C ARG A 108 -3.99 -11.53 9.38
N GLU A 109 -3.66 -10.24 9.48
CA GLU A 109 -4.63 -9.16 9.26
C GLU A 109 -5.15 -9.20 7.83
N LEU A 110 -4.27 -9.31 6.84
CA LEU A 110 -4.64 -9.43 5.43
C LEU A 110 -5.45 -10.70 5.11
N ASP A 111 -5.17 -11.83 5.78
CA ASP A 111 -5.99 -13.04 5.68
C ASP A 111 -7.40 -12.84 6.26
N SER A 112 -7.49 -12.07 7.35
CA SER A 112 -8.77 -11.70 7.97
C SER A 112 -9.59 -10.81 7.04
N VAL A 113 -8.96 -9.81 6.42
CA VAL A 113 -9.62 -8.96 5.40
C VAL A 113 -10.11 -9.81 4.23
N SER A 114 -9.28 -10.69 3.67
CA SER A 114 -9.67 -11.58 2.57
C SER A 114 -10.89 -12.45 2.93
N THR A 115 -10.88 -13.03 4.13
CA THR A 115 -11.99 -13.84 4.64
C THR A 115 -13.27 -13.01 4.77
N LEU A 116 -13.15 -11.78 5.28
CA LEU A 116 -14.28 -10.87 5.47
C LEU A 116 -14.90 -10.43 4.13
N LEU A 117 -14.07 -10.15 3.11
CA LEU A 117 -14.53 -9.85 1.75
C LEU A 117 -15.31 -11.04 1.16
N GLN A 118 -14.84 -12.27 1.36
CA GLN A 118 -15.58 -13.45 0.92
C GLN A 118 -16.93 -13.58 1.61
N PHE A 119 -17.00 -13.30 2.93
CA PHE A 119 -18.27 -13.29 3.64
C PHE A 119 -19.21 -12.20 3.13
N LYS A 120 -18.70 -11.00 2.85
CA LYS A 120 -19.48 -9.90 2.27
C LYS A 120 -20.10 -10.29 0.93
N THR A 121 -19.29 -10.85 0.03
CA THR A 121 -19.76 -11.31 -1.28
C THR A 121 -20.85 -12.37 -1.15
N ARG A 122 -20.62 -13.42 -0.36
CA ARG A 122 -21.63 -14.48 -0.16
C ARG A 122 -22.92 -13.96 0.45
N ASN A 123 -22.83 -13.06 1.43
CA ASN A 123 -24.02 -12.48 2.06
C ASN A 123 -24.82 -11.62 1.08
N LEU A 124 -24.16 -10.87 0.19
CA LEU A 124 -24.83 -10.07 -0.83
C LEU A 124 -25.53 -10.98 -1.86
N GLU A 125 -24.86 -12.02 -2.33
CA GLU A 125 -25.46 -13.02 -3.23
C GLU A 125 -26.68 -13.69 -2.60
N GLU A 126 -26.55 -14.15 -1.34
CA GLU A 126 -27.65 -14.77 -0.60
C GLU A 126 -28.83 -13.81 -0.48
N LEU A 127 -28.58 -12.52 -0.18
CA LEU A 127 -29.63 -11.50 -0.12
C LEU A 127 -30.38 -11.38 -1.44
N LEU A 128 -29.66 -11.37 -2.57
CA LEU A 128 -30.26 -11.27 -3.90
C LEU A 128 -31.06 -12.51 -4.27
N GLU A 129 -30.58 -13.70 -3.93
CA GLU A 129 -31.34 -14.94 -4.17
C GLU A 129 -32.62 -15.00 -3.34
N LEU A 130 -32.60 -14.49 -2.10
CA LEU A 130 -33.81 -14.40 -1.27
C LEU A 130 -34.84 -13.43 -1.88
N ARG A 131 -34.37 -12.29 -2.40
CA ARG A 131 -35.17 -11.34 -3.20
C ARG A 131 -35.86 -12.00 -4.37
N ALA A 132 -35.12 -12.78 -5.14
CA ALA A 132 -35.70 -13.52 -6.26
C ALA A 132 -36.74 -14.57 -5.83
N ARG A 133 -36.62 -15.15 -4.62
CA ARG A 133 -37.48 -16.25 -4.13
C ARG A 133 -38.70 -15.81 -3.30
N GLY A 134 -38.85 -14.51 -2.98
CA GLY A 134 -39.99 -14.01 -2.19
C GLY A 134 -40.09 -14.59 -0.77
N THR A 135 -38.95 -14.91 -0.16
CA THR A 135 -38.87 -15.61 1.14
C THR A 135 -39.39 -14.81 2.35
N THR A 136 -39.67 -15.48 3.46
CA THR A 136 -40.22 -14.88 4.69
C THR A 136 -39.30 -13.81 5.32
N GLU A 137 -39.90 -12.73 5.83
CA GLU A 137 -39.26 -11.56 6.47
C GLU A 137 -38.15 -11.90 7.48
N SER A 138 -38.31 -13.00 8.25
CA SER A 138 -37.38 -13.41 9.30
C SER A 138 -35.98 -13.80 8.77
N TYR A 139 -35.91 -14.50 7.63
CA TYR A 139 -34.63 -14.91 7.06
C TYR A 139 -33.91 -13.75 6.38
N TYR A 140 -34.67 -12.85 5.75
CA TYR A 140 -34.18 -11.58 5.20
C TYR A 140 -33.49 -10.70 6.24
N ALA A 141 -34.15 -10.48 7.38
CA ALA A 141 -33.59 -9.70 8.48
C ALA A 141 -32.23 -10.26 8.95
N LYS A 142 -32.08 -11.59 8.91
CA LYS A 142 -30.83 -12.28 9.28
C LYS A 142 -29.69 -12.02 8.30
N VAL A 143 -29.96 -11.93 7.00
CA VAL A 143 -28.92 -11.64 5.99
C VAL A 143 -28.49 -10.18 6.03
N ILE A 144 -29.44 -9.26 6.15
CA ILE A 144 -29.16 -7.82 6.33
C ILE A 144 -28.32 -7.57 7.58
N ASN A 145 -28.66 -8.21 8.71
CA ASN A 145 -27.88 -8.08 9.93
C ASN A 145 -26.43 -8.59 9.78
N ARG A 146 -26.19 -9.65 8.98
CA ARG A 146 -24.83 -10.13 8.70
C ARG A 146 -24.04 -9.15 7.85
N LEU A 147 -24.67 -8.52 6.85
CA LEU A 147 -24.03 -7.48 6.03
C LEU A 147 -23.63 -6.28 6.89
N GLN A 148 -24.54 -5.76 7.72
CA GLN A 148 -24.25 -4.63 8.62
C GLN A 148 -23.10 -4.92 9.57
N LYS A 149 -23.06 -6.12 10.16
CA LYS A 149 -21.94 -6.51 11.03
C LYS A 149 -20.59 -6.52 10.32
N VAL A 150 -20.57 -6.90 9.03
CA VAL A 150 -19.34 -6.87 8.24
C VAL A 150 -18.86 -5.44 8.03
N ASP A 151 -19.78 -4.48 7.84
CA ASP A 151 -19.45 -3.06 7.69
C ASP A 151 -18.98 -2.44 9.01
N ASP A 152 -19.62 -2.77 10.14
CA ASP A 152 -19.21 -2.32 11.48
C ASP A 152 -17.76 -2.76 11.81
N TYR A 153 -17.31 -3.92 11.31
CA TYR A 153 -15.91 -4.37 11.45
C TYR A 153 -14.91 -3.48 10.71
N PHE A 154 -15.33 -2.73 9.67
CA PHE A 154 -14.49 -1.79 8.93
C PHE A 154 -14.60 -0.34 9.46
N GLU A 155 -15.73 0.03 10.07
CA GLU A 155 -15.98 1.39 10.62
C GLU A 155 -15.50 1.59 12.07
N ASP A 156 -14.94 0.57 12.73
CA ASP A 156 -14.34 0.70 14.06
C ASP A 156 -13.07 1.57 14.03
N ASP A 157 -13.30 2.88 14.13
CA ASP A 157 -12.34 4.00 14.15
C ASP A 157 -11.33 3.93 15.33
N SER A 158 -11.49 2.94 16.24
CA SER A 158 -10.64 2.77 17.43
C SER A 158 -9.23 2.21 17.13
N ASN A 159 -8.95 1.80 15.88
CA ASN A 159 -7.64 1.29 15.45
C ASN A 159 -6.88 2.20 14.48
N LEU A 160 -7.36 3.42 14.20
CA LEU A 160 -6.62 4.38 13.38
C LEU A 160 -5.49 5.03 14.16
N ASP A 161 -4.29 4.96 13.59
CA ASP A 161 -3.08 5.62 14.11
C ASP A 161 -3.38 7.12 14.32
N PRO A 162 -3.06 7.69 15.50
CA PRO A 162 -3.30 9.11 15.81
C PRO A 162 -2.70 10.10 14.79
N LEU A 163 -1.77 9.65 13.94
CA LEU A 163 -1.21 10.44 12.85
C LEU A 163 -2.17 10.63 11.65
N VAL A 164 -3.07 9.67 11.39
CA VAL A 164 -4.08 9.78 10.31
C VAL A 164 -5.16 10.81 10.69
N ARG A 165 -5.42 10.95 11.99
CA ARG A 165 -6.42 11.90 12.56
C ARG A 165 -6.04 13.38 12.42
N ARG A 166 -4.80 13.69 12.03
CA ARG A 166 -4.32 15.08 11.84
C ARG A 166 -4.35 15.57 10.39
N ALA A 167 -4.69 14.68 9.45
CA ALA A 167 -4.70 14.99 8.01
C ALA A 167 -6.13 15.16 7.43
N LEU A 168 -7.15 15.11 8.29
CA LEU A 168 -8.55 15.47 8.02
C LEU A 168 -8.91 16.72 8.83
#